data_AF-A0A4S8KTP6-F1
#
_entry.id   AF-A0A4S8KTP6-F1
#
_cell.length_a   1.000
_cell.length_b   1.000
_cell.length_c   1.000
_cell.angle_alpha   90.00
_cell.angle_beta   90.00
_cell.angle_gamma   90.00
#
_symmetry.space_group_name_H-M   'P 1'
#
loop_
_entity.id
_entity.type
_entity.pdbx_description
1 polymer ?
#
loop_
_entity_poly.entity_id
_entity_poly.type
_entity_poly.pdbx_seq_one_letter_code
_entity_poly.pdbx_strand_id
1 'polypeptide(L)'
;GYFLPQPMSLISSDNELRKAYLLSTWVKLRPLFLWILAHPGDTSRIALKGPQWRSILDLASGLGYKAGTQTSKTHSEMEQLLRKLVSDRRHGVELDLTKLPATPAYWQGQQLSVEKQPPSQVTRQILWELYELSFRLELMALD
;
A
#
# COMPACT_ATOMS: atom_id res chain seq x y z
N GLY A 1 1.04 15.18 4.66
CA GLY A 1 1.05 13.94 3.86
C GLY A 1 -0.07 13.05 4.36
N TYR A 2 -0.33 11.93 3.68
CA TYR A 2 -1.37 10.97 4.02
C TYR A 2 -0.74 9.72 4.66
N PHE A 3 -1.40 9.18 5.69
CA PHE A 3 -1.00 7.92 6.35
C PHE A 3 -1.44 6.67 5.58
N LEU A 4 -2.31 6.82 4.58
CA LEU A 4 -2.84 5.77 3.73
C LEU A 4 -2.83 6.20 2.26
N PRO A 5 -2.77 5.27 1.29
CA PRO A 5 -2.89 5.63 -0.11
C PRO A 5 -4.31 6.12 -0.40
N GLN A 6 -4.43 7.13 -1.27
CA GLN A 6 -5.74 7.57 -1.73
C GLN A 6 -6.44 6.44 -2.49
N PRO A 7 -7.72 6.14 -2.23
CA PRO A 7 -8.44 5.06 -2.89
C PRO A 7 -8.36 5.11 -4.42
N MET A 8 -8.47 6.32 -4.99
CA MET A 8 -8.37 6.52 -6.44
C MET A 8 -7.01 6.07 -7.01
N SER A 9 -5.93 6.14 -6.24
CA SER A 9 -4.61 5.70 -6.70
C SER A 9 -4.52 4.19 -6.96
N LEU A 10 -5.47 3.39 -6.46
CA LEU A 10 -5.54 1.94 -6.70
C LEU A 10 -6.36 1.60 -7.97
N ILE A 11 -7.25 2.50 -8.41
CA ILE A 11 -8.22 2.22 -9.49
C ILE A 11 -8.15 3.19 -10.68
N SER A 12 -7.33 4.23 -10.62
CA SER A 12 -7.27 5.27 -11.66
C SER A 12 -6.59 4.84 -12.96
N SER A 13 -6.16 3.58 -13.09
CA SER A 13 -5.54 3.07 -14.32
C SER A 13 -6.56 2.40 -15.21
N ASP A 14 -6.58 2.73 -16.51
CA ASP A 14 -7.41 2.01 -17.49
C ASP A 14 -6.95 0.57 -17.75
N ASN A 15 -5.76 0.20 -17.24
CA ASN A 15 -5.23 -1.15 -17.35
C ASN A 15 -5.73 -2.01 -16.18
N GLU A 16 -6.57 -3.00 -16.48
CA GLU A 16 -7.15 -3.92 -15.51
C GLU A 16 -6.13 -4.75 -14.73
N LEU A 17 -5.05 -5.19 -15.40
CA LEU A 17 -3.95 -5.88 -14.72
C LEU A 17 -3.30 -4.95 -13.71
N ARG A 18 -3.04 -3.70 -14.10
CA ARG A 18 -2.47 -2.70 -13.19
C ARG A 18 -3.37 -2.47 -11.97
N LYS A 19 -4.69 -2.34 -12.15
CA LYS A 19 -5.63 -2.25 -11.03
C LYS A 19 -5.55 -3.47 -10.11
N ALA A 20 -5.56 -4.68 -10.66
CA ALA A 20 -5.44 -5.93 -9.91
C ALA A 20 -4.14 -5.97 -9.08
N TYR A 21 -3.02 -5.56 -9.67
CA TYR A 21 -1.74 -5.45 -8.97
C TYR A 21 -1.80 -4.44 -7.83
N LEU A 22 -2.31 -3.23 -8.05
CA LEU A 22 -2.33 -2.19 -7.02
C LEU A 22 -3.21 -2.58 -5.83
N LEU A 23 -4.38 -3.18 -6.09
CA LEU A 23 -5.25 -3.74 -5.06
C LEU A 23 -4.54 -4.87 -4.30
N SER A 24 -3.90 -5.80 -5.01
CA SER A 24 -3.14 -6.90 -4.41
C SER A 24 -2.00 -6.40 -3.53
N THR A 25 -1.22 -5.43 -4.00
CA THR A 25 -0.14 -4.81 -3.23
C THR A 25 -0.63 -4.14 -1.96
N TRP A 26 -1.70 -3.34 -2.05
CA TRP A 26 -2.29 -2.73 -0.86
C TRP A 26 -2.72 -3.81 0.15
N VAL A 27 -3.41 -4.85 -0.29
CA VAL A 27 -3.87 -5.93 0.59
C VAL A 27 -2.70 -6.65 1.28
N LYS A 28 -1.57 -6.86 0.61
CA LYS A 28 -0.35 -7.44 1.23
C LYS A 28 0.25 -6.52 2.29
N LEU A 29 0.27 -5.21 2.02
CA LEU A 29 0.86 -4.21 2.91
C LEU A 29 -0.09 -3.77 4.05
N ARG A 30 -1.39 -3.98 3.88
CA ARG A 30 -2.45 -3.55 4.80
C ARG A 30 -2.15 -3.90 6.26
N PRO A 31 -1.77 -5.14 6.65
CA PRO A 31 -1.53 -5.47 8.05
C PRO A 31 -0.46 -4.58 8.71
N LEU A 32 0.61 -4.25 7.96
CA LEU A 32 1.68 -3.38 8.45
C LEU A 32 1.15 -1.97 8.73
N PHE A 33 0.42 -1.38 7.78
CA PHE A 33 -0.09 -0.01 7.94
C PHE A 33 -1.21 0.07 8.98
N LEU A 34 -2.08 -0.94 9.10
CA LEU A 34 -3.07 -0.98 10.17
C LEU A 34 -2.43 -1.06 11.55
N TRP A 35 -1.37 -1.86 11.71
CA TRP A 35 -0.63 -1.90 12.95
C TRP A 35 -0.02 -0.54 13.29
N ILE A 36 0.62 0.11 12.31
CA ILE A 36 1.21 1.45 12.50
C ILE A 36 0.14 2.44 12.96
N LEU A 37 -1.02 2.49 12.31
CA LEU A 37 -2.12 3.39 12.68
C LEU A 37 -2.65 3.13 14.09
N ALA A 38 -2.64 1.88 14.55
CA ALA A 38 -3.04 1.50 15.91
C ALA A 38 -2.00 1.88 16.98
N HIS A 39 -0.80 2.32 16.60
CA HIS A 39 0.30 2.67 17.52
C HIS A 39 0.78 4.12 17.27
N PRO A 40 0.06 5.14 17.79
CA PRO A 40 0.31 6.56 17.46
C PRO A 40 1.71 7.08 17.78
N GLY A 41 2.44 6.47 18.71
CA GLY A 41 3.84 6.81 18.98
C GLY A 41 4.76 6.56 17.77
N ASP A 42 4.38 5.64 16.88
CA ASP A 42 5.12 5.25 15.70
C ASP A 42 4.57 5.89 14.40
N THR A 43 3.35 6.46 14.40
CA THR A 43 2.69 7.04 13.20
C THR A 43 3.34 8.34 12.71
N SER A 44 3.94 9.14 13.60
CA SER A 44 4.55 10.44 13.28
C SER A 44 5.59 10.41 12.14
N ARG A 45 6.10 9.21 11.81
CA ARG A 45 7.12 8.99 10.77
C ARG A 45 6.57 8.76 9.37
N ILE A 46 5.24 8.61 9.18
CA ILE A 46 4.65 8.18 7.90
C ILE A 46 3.55 9.13 7.47
N ALA A 47 3.93 10.31 6.97
CA ALA A 47 3.02 11.24 6.32
C ALA A 47 3.43 11.41 4.85
N LEU A 48 3.00 10.48 3.98
CA LEU A 48 3.49 10.38 2.60
C LEU A 48 2.66 11.18 1.60
N LYS A 49 3.31 11.74 0.58
CA LYS A 49 2.62 12.41 -0.55
C LYS A 49 2.11 11.38 -1.56
N GLY A 50 1.19 11.79 -2.43
CA GLY A 50 0.64 10.92 -3.50
C GLY A 50 1.71 10.18 -4.31
N PRO A 51 2.78 10.84 -4.80
CA PRO A 51 3.86 10.16 -5.52
C PRO A 51 4.62 9.13 -4.68
N GLN A 52 4.79 9.38 -3.38
CA GLN A 52 5.44 8.43 -2.46
C GLN A 52 4.58 7.18 -2.24
N TRP A 53 3.28 7.35 -2.04
CA TRP A 53 2.32 6.25 -2.02
C TRP A 53 2.31 5.46 -3.32
N ARG A 54 2.32 6.18 -4.45
CA ARG A 54 2.41 5.56 -5.77
C ARG A 54 3.66 4.71 -5.89
N SER A 55 4.80 5.21 -5.41
CA SER A 55 6.05 4.47 -5.40
C SER A 55 5.99 3.21 -4.54
N ILE A 56 5.42 3.26 -3.34
CA ILE A 56 5.21 2.07 -2.48
C ILE A 56 4.34 1.03 -3.19
N LEU A 57 3.23 1.45 -3.80
CA LEU A 57 2.31 0.53 -4.48
C LEU A 57 2.93 -0.09 -5.74
N ASP A 58 3.79 0.64 -6.45
CA ASP A 58 4.46 0.13 -7.65
C ASP A 58 5.69 -0.76 -7.32
N LEU A 59 6.26 -0.73 -6.11
CA LEU A 59 7.38 -1.63 -5.74
C LEU A 59 7.05 -3.11 -5.94
N ALA A 60 5.79 -3.50 -5.76
CA ALA A 60 5.34 -4.87 -5.94
C ALA A 60 5.03 -5.25 -7.41
N SER A 61 5.12 -4.30 -8.35
CA SER A 61 4.87 -4.56 -9.77
C SER A 61 6.05 -5.20 -10.49
N GLY A 62 7.23 -5.25 -9.87
CA GLY A 62 8.48 -5.73 -10.50
C GLY A 62 8.94 -4.85 -11.68
N LEU A 63 8.25 -3.74 -11.96
CA LEU A 63 8.61 -2.80 -13.02
C LEU A 63 9.84 -2.02 -12.56
N GLY A 64 10.98 -2.32 -13.17
CA GLY A 64 12.20 -1.56 -12.98
C GLY A 64 12.01 -0.11 -13.44
N TYR A 65 12.56 0.84 -12.69
CA TYR A 65 12.54 2.26 -13.05
C TYR A 65 13.83 2.63 -13.80
N LYS A 66 13.72 3.55 -14.76
CA LYS A 66 14.90 4.13 -15.41
C LYS A 66 15.72 4.91 -14.38
N ALA A 67 16.96 4.47 -14.16
CA ALA A 67 17.91 5.11 -13.25
C ALA A 67 18.18 6.57 -13.64
N GLY A 68 18.45 7.42 -12.64
CA GLY A 68 18.82 8.82 -12.83
C GLY A 68 17.65 9.80 -12.94
N THR A 69 16.40 9.34 -12.78
CA THR A 69 15.21 10.20 -12.75
C THR A 69 14.79 10.54 -11.32
N GLN A 70 14.10 11.68 -11.12
CA GLN A 70 13.50 12.02 -9.82
C GLN A 70 12.54 10.91 -9.32
N THR A 71 11.87 10.22 -10.26
CA THR A 71 11.05 9.04 -9.98
C THR A 71 11.89 7.92 -9.38
N SER A 72 13.02 7.54 -9.99
CA SER A 72 13.91 6.49 -9.46
C SER A 72 14.44 6.78 -8.05
N LYS A 73 14.73 8.05 -7.74
CA LYS A 73 15.10 8.49 -6.39
C LYS A 73 13.96 8.28 -5.40
N THR A 74 12.76 8.72 -5.76
CA THR A 74 11.54 8.55 -4.93
C THR A 74 11.25 7.07 -4.66
N HIS A 75 11.40 6.20 -5.67
CA HIS A 75 11.23 4.76 -5.47
C HIS A 75 12.26 4.16 -4.52
N SER A 76 13.53 4.53 -4.66
CA SER A 76 14.60 4.05 -3.78
C SER A 76 14.37 4.48 -2.33
N GLU A 77 13.98 5.75 -2.12
CA GLU A 77 13.64 6.27 -0.79
C GLU A 77 12.44 5.52 -0.17
N MET A 78 11.40 5.27 -0.97
CA MET A 78 10.21 4.55 -0.49
C MET A 78 10.46 3.07 -0.25
N GLU A 79 11.34 2.44 -1.02
CA GLU A 79 11.79 1.07 -0.76
C GLU A 79 12.55 0.98 0.56
N GLN A 80 13.48 1.91 0.81
CA GLN A 80 14.23 1.98 2.07
C GLN A 80 13.30 2.22 3.26
N LEU A 81 12.32 3.12 3.11
CA LEU A 81 11.30 3.33 4.13
C LEU A 81 10.55 2.03 4.40
N LEU A 82 10.05 1.35 3.37
CA LEU A 82 9.29 0.12 3.52
C LEU A 82 10.12 -1.00 4.17
N ARG A 83 11.40 -1.13 3.80
CA ARG A 83 12.36 -2.05 4.45
C ARG A 83 12.51 -1.76 5.94
N LYS A 84 12.63 -0.50 6.31
CA LYS A 84 12.71 -0.08 7.72
C LYS A 84 11.44 -0.44 8.49
N LEU A 85 10.26 -0.20 7.90
CA LEU A 85 9.00 -0.53 8.53
C LEU A 85 8.86 -2.04 8.74
N VAL A 86 9.15 -2.84 7.70
CA VAL A 86 9.09 -4.31 7.75
C VAL A 86 10.10 -4.92 8.73
N SER A 87 11.25 -4.26 8.94
CA SER A 87 12.26 -4.75 9.89
C SER A 87 11.84 -4.63 11.36
N ASP A 88 10.79 -3.85 11.65
CA ASP A 88 10.29 -3.64 13.00
C ASP A 88 9.43 -4.84 13.46
N ARG A 89 10.03 -5.76 14.21
CA ARG A 89 9.33 -6.99 14.63
C ARG A 89 8.15 -6.76 15.58
N ARG A 90 7.97 -5.56 16.14
CA ARG A 90 6.83 -5.26 17.04
C ARG A 90 5.47 -5.45 16.38
N HIS A 91 5.39 -5.32 15.06
CA HIS A 91 4.15 -5.51 14.32
C HIS A 91 3.75 -6.96 14.06
N GLY A 92 4.66 -7.93 14.24
CA GLY A 92 4.40 -9.35 13.97
C GLY A 92 4.16 -9.72 12.50
N VAL A 93 4.00 -8.75 11.60
CA VAL A 93 3.87 -8.95 10.15
C VAL A 93 5.17 -9.51 9.55
N GLU A 94 5.08 -10.67 8.90
CA GLU A 94 6.19 -11.23 8.11
C GLU A 94 6.01 -10.86 6.64
N LEU A 95 6.75 -9.85 6.18
CA LEU A 95 6.79 -9.44 4.78
C LEU A 95 8.22 -9.58 4.24
N ASP A 96 8.38 -10.38 3.20
CA ASP A 96 9.62 -10.41 2.41
C ASP A 96 9.43 -9.52 1.18
N LEU A 97 10.02 -8.33 1.20
CA LEU A 97 9.90 -7.37 0.10
C LEU A 97 10.48 -7.89 -1.22
N THR A 98 11.42 -8.83 -1.18
CA THR A 98 11.98 -9.45 -2.39
C THR A 98 11.02 -10.45 -3.03
N LYS A 99 10.12 -11.03 -2.23
CA LYS A 99 9.09 -11.97 -2.67
C LYS A 99 7.70 -11.35 -2.79
N LEU A 100 7.54 -10.09 -2.38
CA LEU A 100 6.26 -9.37 -2.36
C LEU A 100 5.48 -9.46 -3.69
N PRO A 101 6.10 -9.39 -4.89
CA PRO A 101 5.38 -9.60 -6.15
C PRO A 101 4.70 -10.98 -6.21
N ALA A 102 5.39 -12.04 -5.78
CA ALA A 102 4.93 -13.43 -5.82
C ALA A 102 4.07 -13.84 -4.62
N THR A 103 4.15 -13.13 -3.49
CA THR A 103 3.34 -13.43 -2.30
C THR A 103 1.84 -13.30 -2.63
N PRO A 104 0.99 -14.29 -2.33
CA PRO A 104 -0.45 -14.18 -2.55
C PRO A 104 -1.08 -13.11 -1.64
N ALA A 105 -2.02 -12.34 -2.19
CA ALA A 105 -2.86 -11.42 -1.41
C ALA A 105 -4.17 -12.11 -1.03
N TYR A 106 -4.58 -12.02 0.24
CA TYR A 106 -5.84 -12.56 0.72
C TYR A 106 -6.71 -11.44 1.29
N TRP A 107 -7.93 -11.33 0.79
CA TRP A 107 -8.96 -10.45 1.32
C TRP A 107 -10.07 -11.29 1.93
N GLN A 108 -10.28 -11.20 3.24
CA GLN A 108 -11.31 -11.96 3.96
C GLN A 108 -11.27 -13.48 3.68
N GLY A 109 -10.06 -14.04 3.58
CA GLY A 109 -9.84 -15.45 3.25
C GLY A 109 -9.91 -15.79 1.76
N GLN A 110 -10.36 -14.88 0.90
CA GLN A 110 -10.36 -15.04 -0.56
C GLN A 110 -9.03 -14.57 -1.16
N GLN A 111 -8.36 -15.43 -1.92
CA GLN A 111 -7.16 -15.04 -2.66
C GLN A 111 -7.51 -14.10 -3.82
N LEU A 112 -6.80 -12.98 -3.92
CA LEU A 112 -6.90 -12.07 -5.06
C LEU A 112 -5.99 -12.57 -6.18
N SER A 113 -6.53 -12.60 -7.40
CA SER A 113 -5.74 -12.83 -8.61
C SER A 113 -5.08 -11.52 -9.05
N VAL A 114 -3.85 -11.61 -9.55
CA VAL A 114 -3.16 -10.50 -10.22
C VAL A 114 -3.35 -10.52 -11.75
N GLU A 115 -3.97 -11.58 -12.28
CA GLU A 115 -4.23 -11.77 -13.72
C GLU A 115 -5.59 -11.20 -14.14
N LYS A 116 -6.46 -10.90 -13.17
CA LYS A 116 -7.76 -10.28 -13.40
C LYS A 116 -8.13 -9.39 -12.24
N GLN A 117 -8.90 -8.35 -12.53
CA GLN A 117 -9.45 -7.49 -11.49
C GLN A 117 -10.25 -8.31 -10.47
N PRO A 118 -10.14 -8.02 -9.16
CA PRO A 118 -11.03 -8.59 -8.16
C PRO A 118 -12.50 -8.29 -8.49
N PRO A 119 -13.46 -9.15 -8.06
CA PRO A 119 -14.88 -8.86 -8.19
C PRO A 119 -15.23 -7.45 -7.70
N SER A 120 -16.22 -6.81 -8.33
CA SER A 120 -16.59 -5.42 -8.01
C SER A 120 -16.92 -5.22 -6.53
N GLN A 121 -17.56 -6.20 -5.91
CA GLN A 121 -17.84 -6.21 -4.47
C GLN A 121 -16.56 -6.18 -3.62
N VAL A 122 -15.58 -7.03 -3.95
CA VAL A 122 -14.28 -7.08 -3.24
C VAL A 122 -13.53 -5.77 -3.43
N THR A 123 -13.50 -5.25 -4.66
CA THR A 123 -12.90 -3.94 -4.94
C THR A 123 -13.55 -2.84 -4.10
N ARG A 124 -14.89 -2.79 -4.03
CA ARG A 124 -15.62 -1.80 -3.20
C ARG A 124 -15.29 -1.93 -1.72
N GLN A 125 -15.19 -3.14 -1.19
CA GLN A 125 -14.83 -3.36 0.22
C GLN A 125 -13.43 -2.82 0.53
N ILE A 126 -12.45 -3.08 -0.33
CA ILE A 126 -11.08 -2.57 -0.18
C ILE A 126 -11.06 -1.03 -0.19
N LEU A 127 -11.77 -0.41 -1.16
CA LEU A 127 -11.82 1.04 -1.26
C LEU A 127 -12.57 1.67 -0.08
N TRP A 128 -13.67 1.04 0.35
CA TRP A 128 -14.46 1.52 1.49
C TRP A 128 -13.62 1.55 2.77
N GLU A 129 -12.81 0.52 3.03
CA GLU A 129 -11.91 0.50 4.19
C GLU A 129 -10.90 1.66 4.13
N LEU A 130 -10.30 1.91 2.97
CA LEU A 130 -9.38 3.04 2.81
C LEU A 130 -10.07 4.40 3.06
N TYR A 131 -11.29 4.58 2.53
CA TYR A 131 -12.07 5.79 2.78
C TYR A 131 -12.42 5.94 4.26
N GLU A 132 -12.91 4.89 4.90
CA GLU A 132 -13.30 4.92 6.30
C GLU A 132 -12.11 5.24 7.21
N LEU A 133 -10.98 4.56 7.03
CA LEU A 133 -9.78 4.81 7.83
C LEU A 133 -9.23 6.21 7.60
N SER A 134 -9.20 6.70 6.36
CA SER A 134 -8.75 8.06 6.06
C SER A 134 -9.65 9.10 6.73
N PHE A 135 -10.97 8.92 6.66
CA PHE A 135 -11.94 9.79 7.32
C PHE A 135 -11.75 9.82 8.84
N ARG A 136 -11.56 8.65 9.49
CA ARG A 136 -11.30 8.58 10.93
C ARG A 136 -10.01 9.31 11.32
N LEU A 137 -8.96 9.18 10.53
CA LEU A 137 -7.69 9.87 10.77
C LEU A 137 -7.81 11.38 10.60
N GLU A 138 -8.55 11.83 9.59
CA GLU A 138 -8.85 13.25 9.39
C GLU A 138 -9.67 13.81 10.56
N LEU A 139 -10.67 13.07 11.04
CA LEU A 139 -11.47 13.45 12.20
C LEU A 139 -10.61 13.56 13.48
N MET A 140 -9.74 12.57 13.74
CA MET A 140 -8.81 12.59 14.89
C MET A 140 -7.79 13.73 14.83
N ALA A 141 -7.50 14.27 13.64
CA ALA A 141 -6.57 15.39 13.48
C ALA A 141 -7.22 16.76 13.73
N LEU A 142 -8.55 16.81 13.95
CA LEU A 142 -9.29 18.03 14.29
C LEU A 142 -9.35 18.30 15.80
N ASP A 143 -9.08 17.29 16.63
CA ASP A 143 -8.97 17.39 18.10
C ASP A 143 -7.57 17.88 18.51
#